data_AF-A0ABC8RG38-F1
#
_entry.id   AF-A0ABC8RG38-F1
#
_cell.length_a   1.000
_cell.length_b   1.000
_cell.length_c   1.000
_cell.angle_alpha   90.00
_cell.angle_beta   90.00
_cell.angle_gamma   90.00
#
_symmetry.space_group_name_H-M   'P 1'
#
loop_
_entity.id
_entity.type
_entity.pdbx_description
1 polymer ?
#
loop_
_entity_poly.entity_id
_entity_poly.type
_entity_poly.pdbx_seq_one_letter_code
_entity_poly.pdbx_strand_id
1 'polypeptide(L)'
;MGCGARQSGDLGSSDDALDGILGFGKSNSSMISQLASSGKVKKMFAHCLDGANGGGIFAMGHVVQPKVNSTPLVPNQPHYNVNMTAVEVGLDFLHLPTDLFTAGDKKGTIIDSGTTLAYLPEVIYDPLVKKILDWQSDLKLHTLHDQYTCFEYSGRYGA
;
A
#
# COMPACT_ATOMS: atom_id res chain seq x y z
N MET A 1 -5.58 -15.34 18.14
CA MET A 1 -4.89 -14.03 18.33
C MET A 1 -3.57 -14.30 19.04
N GLY A 2 -2.48 -13.65 18.63
CA GLY A 2 -1.16 -13.82 19.25
C GLY A 2 -0.90 -12.74 20.32
N CYS A 3 0.06 -13.00 21.21
CA CYS A 3 0.56 -12.03 22.19
C CYS A 3 2.06 -11.80 21.93
N GLY A 4 2.46 -10.53 21.78
CA GLY A 4 3.87 -10.15 21.68
C GLY A 4 4.41 -9.78 23.07
N ALA A 5 5.44 -10.48 23.54
CA ALA A 5 6.07 -10.20 24.84
C ALA A 5 7.30 -9.27 24.73
N ARG A 6 7.72 -8.94 23.51
CA ARG A 6 8.85 -8.06 23.22
C ARG A 6 8.51 -7.20 22.00
N GLN A 7 8.68 -5.89 22.15
CA GLN A 7 8.56 -4.91 21.08
C GLN A 7 9.97 -4.42 20.73
N SER A 8 10.26 -4.25 19.44
CA SER A 8 11.56 -3.81 18.94
C SER A 8 11.38 -3.06 17.61
N GLY A 9 12.40 -2.31 17.18
CA GLY A 9 12.32 -1.45 15.99
C GLY A 9 11.50 -0.19 16.26
N ASP A 10 10.91 0.38 15.20
CA ASP A 10 10.11 1.62 15.26
C ASP A 10 8.83 1.49 16.11
N LEU A 11 8.45 0.27 16.49
CA LEU A 11 7.32 0.04 17.40
C LEU A 11 7.69 0.34 18.87
N GLY A 12 8.98 0.44 19.19
CA GLY A 12 9.48 0.64 20.56
C GLY A 12 9.94 2.06 20.89
N SER A 13 9.98 2.98 19.91
CA SER A 13 10.26 4.40 20.14
C SER A 13 9.03 5.10 20.75
N SER A 14 9.25 6.07 21.64
CA SER A 14 8.18 6.76 22.37
C SER A 14 7.22 7.54 21.48
N ASP A 15 7.69 7.93 20.30
CA ASP A 15 7.01 8.89 19.44
C ASP A 15 6.03 8.19 18.46
N ASP A 16 6.20 6.88 18.25
CA ASP A 16 5.38 6.02 17.37
C ASP A 16 4.79 4.81 18.13
N ALA A 17 4.72 4.88 19.47
CA ALA A 17 4.33 3.74 20.30
C ALA A 17 2.86 3.36 20.08
N LEU A 18 2.64 2.16 19.52
CA LEU A 18 1.33 1.52 19.38
C LEU A 18 1.19 0.39 20.42
N ASP A 19 0.00 0.22 20.97
CA ASP A 19 -0.33 -0.87 21.91
C ASP A 19 -0.29 -2.27 21.25
N GLY A 20 -0.25 -2.32 19.91
CA GLY A 20 -0.11 -3.55 19.14
C GLY A 20 -0.57 -3.40 17.69
N ILE A 21 -0.52 -4.53 16.97
CA ILE A 21 -0.87 -4.60 15.54
C ILE A 21 -2.06 -5.53 15.33
N LEU A 22 -3.07 -5.02 14.62
CA LEU A 22 -4.19 -5.83 14.16
C LEU A 22 -3.92 -6.34 12.75
N GLY A 23 -3.46 -7.59 12.64
CA GLY A 23 -3.12 -8.21 11.36
C GLY A 23 -4.35 -8.68 10.57
N PHE A 24 -4.53 -8.13 9.37
CA PHE A 24 -5.58 -8.52 8.41
C PHE A 24 -5.06 -9.33 7.22
N GLY A 25 -3.86 -9.93 7.33
CA GLY A 25 -3.28 -10.79 6.29
C GLY A 25 -4.11 -12.02 5.93
N LYS A 26 -3.68 -12.78 4.92
CA LYS A 26 -4.41 -13.94 4.38
C LYS A 26 -4.34 -15.21 5.24
N SER A 27 -3.42 -15.25 6.20
CA SER A 27 -3.25 -16.37 7.15
C SER A 27 -4.53 -16.68 7.91
N ASN A 28 -4.72 -17.94 8.30
CA ASN A 28 -5.80 -18.37 9.19
C ASN A 28 -5.70 -17.76 10.59
N SER A 29 -4.51 -17.31 11.00
CA SER A 29 -4.27 -16.63 12.28
C SER A 29 -4.61 -15.13 12.24
N SER A 30 -5.00 -14.57 11.09
CA SER A 30 -5.39 -13.15 11.02
C SER A 30 -6.71 -12.87 11.71
N MET A 31 -6.95 -11.61 12.07
CA MET A 31 -8.19 -11.17 12.72
C MET A 31 -9.41 -11.53 11.86
N ILE A 32 -9.39 -11.15 10.58
CA ILE A 32 -10.52 -11.38 9.66
C ILE A 32 -10.80 -12.86 9.43
N SER A 33 -9.77 -13.71 9.38
CA SER A 33 -9.94 -15.16 9.25
C SER A 33 -10.64 -15.77 10.46
N GLN A 34 -10.24 -15.37 11.68
CA GLN A 34 -10.85 -15.85 12.92
C GLN A 34 -12.31 -15.38 13.08
N LEU A 35 -12.58 -14.11 12.78
CA LEU A 35 -13.94 -13.57 12.82
C LEU A 35 -14.84 -14.27 11.80
N ALA A 36 -14.34 -14.53 10.59
CA ALA A 36 -15.09 -15.27 9.58
C ALA A 36 -15.33 -16.73 9.98
N SER A 37 -14.34 -17.42 10.56
CA SER A 37 -14.52 -18.80 11.03
C SER A 37 -15.55 -18.94 12.16
N SER A 38 -15.75 -17.87 12.94
CA SER A 38 -16.79 -17.82 13.98
C SER A 38 -18.19 -17.50 13.46
N GLY A 39 -18.35 -17.32 12.14
CA GLY A 39 -19.63 -17.02 11.48
C GLY A 39 -20.16 -15.60 11.72
N LYS A 40 -19.35 -14.71 12.30
CA LYS A 40 -19.78 -13.34 12.66
C LYS A 40 -19.77 -12.37 11.48
N VAL A 41 -18.82 -12.54 10.57
CA VAL A 41 -18.62 -11.67 9.41
C VAL A 41 -18.20 -12.51 8.19
N LYS A 42 -18.39 -11.97 6.99
CA LYS A 42 -17.75 -12.54 5.80
C LYS A 42 -16.24 -12.26 5.86
N LYS A 43 -15.42 -13.13 5.25
CA LYS A 43 -13.95 -12.94 5.13
C LYS A 43 -13.61 -11.86 4.10
N MET A 44 -14.10 -10.64 4.34
CA MET A 44 -13.96 -9.45 3.52
C MET A 44 -13.86 -8.24 4.44
N PHE A 45 -13.16 -7.20 4.01
CA PHE A 45 -13.06 -5.93 4.71
C PHE A 45 -12.78 -4.83 3.70
N ALA A 46 -12.98 -3.58 4.12
CA ALA A 46 -12.62 -2.40 3.35
C ALA A 46 -11.87 -1.42 4.26
N HIS A 47 -10.89 -0.72 3.67
CA HIS A 47 -10.10 0.28 4.34
C HIS A 47 -10.13 1.56 3.50
N CYS A 48 -10.68 2.63 4.06
CA CYS A 48 -10.70 3.96 3.47
C CYS A 48 -9.82 4.85 4.34
N LEU A 49 -8.77 5.42 3.75
CA LEU A 49 -7.82 6.32 4.42
C LEU A 49 -8.11 7.75 3.98
N ASP A 50 -8.23 8.68 4.93
CA ASP A 50 -8.36 10.11 4.63
C ASP A 50 -6.97 10.77 4.76
N GLY A 51 -6.32 11.01 3.63
CA GLY A 51 -5.03 11.70 3.58
C GLY A 51 -5.12 13.22 3.75
N ALA A 52 -6.32 13.80 3.71
CA ALA A 52 -6.52 15.24 3.81
C ALA A 52 -6.67 15.70 5.26
N ASN A 53 -7.56 15.03 6.01
CA ASN A 53 -7.87 15.36 7.40
C ASN A 53 -7.27 14.36 8.41
N GLY A 54 -6.68 13.27 7.91
CA GLY A 54 -6.23 12.15 8.74
C GLY A 54 -7.37 11.19 9.10
N GLY A 55 -7.01 10.00 9.57
CA GLY A 55 -7.96 8.97 9.97
C GLY A 55 -8.54 8.18 8.79
N GLY A 56 -9.81 7.79 8.90
CA GLY A 56 -10.47 6.97 7.89
C GLY A 56 -11.56 6.05 8.45
N ILE A 57 -11.99 5.11 7.62
CA ILE A 57 -13.00 4.09 7.95
C ILE A 57 -12.43 2.71 7.70
N PHE A 58 -12.48 1.85 8.71
CA PHE A 58 -12.20 0.43 8.59
C PHE A 58 -13.49 -0.37 8.78
N ALA A 59 -13.92 -1.10 7.75
CA ALA A 59 -15.17 -1.86 7.76
C ALA A 59 -14.90 -3.36 7.58
N MET A 60 -15.51 -4.18 8.44
CA MET A 60 -15.43 -5.65 8.34
C MET A 60 -16.72 -6.21 7.76
N GLY A 61 -16.59 -7.13 6.82
CA GLY A 61 -17.69 -7.72 6.08
C GLY A 61 -17.83 -7.18 4.66
N HIS A 62 -19.03 -7.33 4.09
CA HIS A 62 -19.30 -6.93 2.72
C HIS A 62 -19.71 -5.47 2.65
N VAL A 63 -18.83 -4.62 2.12
CA VAL A 63 -19.18 -3.24 1.79
C VAL A 63 -19.86 -3.23 0.42
N VAL A 64 -21.14 -2.84 0.40
CA VAL A 64 -21.97 -2.84 -0.82
C VAL A 64 -21.91 -1.52 -1.59
N GLN A 65 -21.45 -0.45 -0.95
CA GLN A 65 -21.32 0.89 -1.53
C GLN A 65 -20.10 1.64 -0.95
N PRO A 66 -19.44 2.51 -1.72
CA PRO A 66 -19.68 2.75 -3.15
C PRO A 66 -19.27 1.55 -4.01
N LYS A 67 -19.74 1.49 -5.25
CA LYS A 67 -19.26 0.49 -6.21
C LYS A 67 -17.83 0.86 -6.62
N VAL A 68 -16.93 -0.09 -6.54
CA VAL A 68 -15.50 0.09 -6.85
C VAL A 68 -15.09 -0.80 -8.01
N ASN A 69 -14.10 -0.33 -8.78
CA ASN A 69 -13.42 -1.21 -9.72
C ASN A 69 -12.67 -2.30 -8.94
N SER A 70 -12.68 -3.51 -9.48
CA SER A 70 -12.10 -4.68 -8.82
C SER A 70 -11.06 -5.33 -9.72
N THR A 71 -10.00 -5.83 -9.10
CA THR A 71 -8.98 -6.66 -9.74
C THR A 71 -8.85 -7.96 -8.95
N PRO A 72 -8.69 -9.12 -9.60
CA PRO A 72 -8.53 -10.38 -8.90
C PRO A 72 -7.21 -10.41 -8.09
N LEU A 73 -7.29 -10.93 -6.88
CA LEU A 73 -6.10 -11.28 -6.12
C LEU A 73 -5.41 -12.48 -6.76
N VAL A 74 -4.08 -12.47 -6.78
CA VAL A 74 -3.28 -13.61 -7.26
C VAL A 74 -3.46 -14.79 -6.28
N PRO A 75 -3.88 -15.98 -6.77
CA PRO A 75 -4.08 -17.15 -5.93
C PRO A 75 -2.76 -17.67 -5.37
N ASN A 76 -2.83 -18.40 -4.25
CA ASN A 76 -1.68 -19.08 -3.62
C ASN A 76 -0.49 -18.17 -3.22
N GLN A 77 -0.70 -16.85 -3.16
CA GLN A 77 0.28 -15.90 -2.64
C GLN A 77 0.10 -15.62 -1.14
N PRO A 78 1.19 -15.43 -0.38
CA PRO A 78 1.13 -15.16 1.06
C PRO A 78 0.49 -13.82 1.42
N HIS A 79 0.60 -12.82 0.55
CA HIS A 79 0.06 -11.47 0.75
C HIS A 79 -1.12 -11.17 -0.20
N TYR A 80 -1.70 -9.97 -0.07
CA TYR A 80 -2.72 -9.45 -1.00
C TYR A 80 -2.05 -9.00 -2.30
N ASN A 81 -1.60 -9.99 -3.07
CA ASN A 81 -0.95 -9.76 -4.35
C ASN A 81 -1.98 -9.49 -5.44
N VAL A 82 -1.68 -8.53 -6.31
CA VAL A 82 -2.44 -8.20 -7.52
C VAL A 82 -1.51 -8.23 -8.74
N ASN A 83 -2.11 -8.41 -9.92
CA ASN A 83 -1.37 -8.34 -11.17
C ASN A 83 -1.32 -6.88 -11.67
N MET A 84 -0.16 -6.25 -11.56
CA MET A 84 0.12 -4.96 -12.21
C MET A 84 0.61 -5.23 -13.62
N THR A 85 0.07 -4.53 -14.61
CA THR A 85 0.38 -4.78 -16.03
C THR A 85 1.15 -3.67 -16.70
N ALA A 86 1.11 -2.46 -16.13
CA ALA A 86 1.78 -1.29 -16.66
C ALA A 86 1.92 -0.22 -15.57
N VAL A 87 2.80 0.75 -15.82
CA VAL A 87 2.92 1.99 -15.07
C VAL A 87 2.83 3.13 -16.08
N GLU A 88 2.02 4.14 -15.78
CA GLU A 88 1.74 5.27 -16.67
C GLU A 88 1.96 6.59 -15.91
N VAL A 89 2.59 7.56 -16.57
CA VAL A 89 2.73 8.93 -16.07
C VAL A 89 2.03 9.86 -17.03
N GLY A 90 0.99 10.54 -16.56
CA GLY A 90 0.12 11.33 -17.43
C GLY A 90 -0.62 10.43 -18.42
N LEU A 91 -0.19 10.45 -19.68
CA LEU A 91 -0.75 9.63 -20.78
C LEU A 91 0.32 8.76 -21.47
N ASP A 92 1.46 8.56 -20.80
CA ASP A 92 2.61 7.93 -21.42
C ASP A 92 3.13 6.78 -20.54
N PHE A 93 3.06 5.55 -21.08
CA PHE A 93 3.46 4.32 -20.40
C PHE A 93 4.98 4.19 -20.24
N LEU A 94 5.42 3.64 -19.12
CA LEU A 94 6.82 3.26 -18.95
C LEU A 94 7.14 2.04 -19.82
N HIS A 95 8.21 2.13 -20.62
CA HIS A 95 8.73 1.01 -21.40
C HIS A 95 9.51 0.06 -20.49
N LEU A 96 8.78 -0.85 -19.84
CA LEU A 96 9.32 -1.80 -18.88
C LEU A 96 9.38 -3.22 -19.47
N PRO A 97 10.40 -4.02 -19.13
CA PRO A 97 10.43 -5.44 -19.48
C PRO A 97 9.16 -6.16 -19.01
N THR A 98 8.53 -6.92 -19.90
CA THR A 98 7.23 -7.56 -19.63
C THR A 98 7.29 -8.62 -18.53
N ASP A 99 8.46 -9.21 -18.29
CA ASP A 99 8.71 -10.22 -17.24
C ASP A 99 8.82 -9.61 -15.83
N LEU A 100 8.82 -8.29 -15.70
CA LEU A 100 8.68 -7.61 -14.41
C LEU A 100 7.29 -7.77 -13.82
N PHE A 101 6.27 -7.87 -14.69
CA PHE A 101 4.88 -7.97 -14.30
C PHE A 101 4.40 -9.40 -14.06
N THR A 102 5.19 -10.41 -14.47
CA THR A 102 4.82 -11.82 -14.22
C THR A 102 4.85 -12.14 -12.74
N ALA A 103 3.68 -12.46 -12.18
CA ALA A 103 3.55 -12.93 -10.81
C ALA A 103 4.26 -14.28 -10.61
N GLY A 104 5.08 -14.39 -9.57
CA GLY A 104 5.87 -15.59 -9.27
C GLY A 104 6.60 -15.46 -7.93
N ASP A 105 7.48 -16.41 -7.62
CA ASP A 105 8.26 -16.38 -6.38
C ASP A 105 9.11 -15.09 -6.34
N LYS A 106 8.75 -14.18 -5.42
CA LYS A 106 9.34 -12.85 -5.22
C LYS A 106 9.04 -11.80 -6.31
N LYS A 107 8.09 -12.07 -7.22
CA LYS A 107 7.64 -11.09 -8.23
C LYS A 107 6.13 -10.85 -8.11
N GLY A 108 5.74 -9.58 -8.13
CA GLY A 108 4.34 -9.15 -8.12
C GLY A 108 4.12 -7.89 -7.27
N THR A 109 2.89 -7.38 -7.31
CA THR A 109 2.50 -6.16 -6.59
C THR A 109 1.70 -6.53 -5.35
N ILE A 110 2.07 -5.98 -4.20
CA ILE A 110 1.39 -6.23 -2.92
C ILE A 110 0.62 -4.98 -2.51
N ILE A 111 -0.62 -5.14 -2.06
CA ILE A 111 -1.37 -4.10 -1.37
C ILE A 111 -1.10 -4.25 0.13
N ASP A 112 -0.45 -3.27 0.73
CA ASP A 112 -0.06 -3.29 2.14
C ASP A 112 -0.37 -1.96 2.83
N SER A 113 -1.32 -1.97 3.77
CA SER A 113 -1.63 -0.80 4.61
C SER A 113 -0.71 -0.68 5.82
N GLY A 114 0.22 -1.62 6.01
CA GLY A 114 1.20 -1.61 7.09
C GLY A 114 2.42 -0.72 6.80
N THR A 115 2.52 -0.14 5.61
CA THR A 115 3.57 0.82 5.26
C THR A 115 2.98 2.08 4.63
N THR A 116 3.63 3.21 4.90
CA THR A 116 3.21 4.54 4.41
C THR A 116 3.65 4.78 2.97
N LEU A 117 4.79 4.24 2.55
CA LEU A 117 5.40 4.51 1.25
C LEU A 117 5.23 3.33 0.29
N ALA A 118 5.11 3.63 -1.00
CA ALA A 118 5.20 2.63 -2.05
C ALA A 118 6.68 2.31 -2.33
N TYR A 119 7.03 1.03 -2.31
CA TYR A 119 8.37 0.56 -2.66
C TYR A 119 8.36 -0.01 -4.07
N LEU A 120 9.26 0.50 -4.90
CA LEU A 120 9.40 0.11 -6.29
C LEU A 120 10.83 -0.40 -6.53
N PRO A 121 11.01 -1.46 -7.32
CA PRO A 121 12.35 -1.84 -7.76
C PRO A 121 12.93 -0.73 -8.65
N GLU A 122 14.25 -0.54 -8.61
CA GLU A 122 14.96 0.53 -9.35
C GLU A 122 14.58 0.59 -10.84
N VAL A 123 14.43 -0.58 -11.48
CA VAL A 123 14.01 -0.71 -12.89
C VAL A 123 12.66 -0.07 -13.21
N ILE A 124 11.79 0.13 -12.20
CA ILE A 124 10.53 0.88 -12.31
C ILE A 124 10.70 2.30 -11.76
N TYR A 125 11.37 2.44 -10.62
CA TYR A 125 11.51 3.72 -9.92
C TYR A 125 12.24 4.78 -10.75
N ASP A 126 13.39 4.43 -11.34
CA ASP A 126 14.20 5.39 -12.11
C ASP A 126 13.48 5.96 -13.33
N PRO A 127 12.88 5.13 -14.23
CA PRO A 127 12.13 5.67 -15.36
C PRO A 127 10.86 6.39 -14.92
N LEU A 128 10.24 6.00 -13.80
CA LEU A 128 9.09 6.70 -13.23
C LEU A 128 9.46 8.13 -12.82
N VAL A 129 10.48 8.28 -11.97
CA VAL A 129 10.90 9.59 -11.46
C VAL A 129 11.38 10.47 -12.60
N LYS A 130 12.20 9.93 -13.52
CA LYS A 130 12.64 10.67 -14.71
C LYS A 130 11.45 11.24 -15.49
N LYS A 131 10.44 10.41 -15.75
CA LYS A 131 9.28 10.83 -16.54
C LYS A 131 8.39 11.84 -15.83
N ILE A 132 8.26 11.73 -14.51
CA ILE A 132 7.57 12.75 -13.69
C ILE A 132 8.28 14.09 -13.80
N LEU A 133 9.61 14.12 -13.66
CA LEU A 133 10.40 15.35 -13.74
C LEU A 133 10.44 15.94 -15.16
N ASP A 134 10.46 15.09 -16.19
CA ASP A 134 10.36 15.53 -17.59
C ASP A 134 8.99 16.17 -17.87
N TRP A 135 7.91 15.64 -17.28
CA TRP A 135 6.55 16.20 -17.41
C TRP A 135 6.38 17.51 -16.62
N GLN A 136 6.95 17.58 -15.41
CA GLN A 136 6.81 18.70 -14.49
C GLN A 136 8.20 19.33 -14.24
N SER A 137 8.75 19.98 -15.26
CA SER A 137 10.12 20.51 -15.24
C SER A 137 10.38 21.59 -14.17
N ASP A 138 9.32 22.16 -13.60
CA ASP A 138 9.34 23.18 -12.54
C ASP A 138 9.28 22.58 -11.12
N LEU A 139 9.11 21.27 -10.97
CA LEU A 139 9.19 20.58 -9.68
C LEU A 139 10.57 20.78 -9.06
N LYS A 140 10.59 21.37 -7.86
CA LYS A 140 11.80 21.48 -7.05
C LYS A 140 11.89 20.27 -6.12
N LEU A 141 12.96 19.50 -6.30
CA LEU A 141 13.30 18.41 -5.41
C LEU A 141 14.09 18.93 -4.20
N HIS A 142 13.76 18.40 -3.04
CA HIS A 142 14.43 18.65 -1.78
C HIS A 142 14.81 17.31 -1.14
N THR A 143 16.02 17.25 -0.60
CA THR A 143 16.46 16.09 0.16
C THR A 143 16.22 16.33 1.65
N LEU A 144 15.40 15.50 2.27
CA LEU A 144 15.15 15.50 3.71
C LEU A 144 16.10 14.50 4.38
N HIS A 145 16.87 14.98 5.36
CA HIS A 145 17.77 14.19 6.21
C HIS A 145 18.73 13.26 5.44
N ASP A 146 19.17 13.67 4.24
CA ASP A 146 20.01 12.90 3.31
C ASP A 146 19.48 11.50 2.95
N GLN A 147 18.18 11.24 3.21
CA GLN A 147 17.56 9.92 3.05
C GLN A 147 16.40 9.91 2.07
N TYR A 148 15.61 10.99 2.04
CA TYR A 148 14.39 11.05 1.23
C TYR A 148 14.45 12.21 0.26
N THR A 149 14.23 11.94 -1.03
CA THR A 149 14.03 13.00 -2.03
C THR A 149 12.53 13.24 -2.19
N CYS A 150 12.09 14.46 -1.91
CA CYS A 150 10.68 14.85 -1.92
C CYS A 150 10.47 16.09 -2.80
N PHE A 151 9.26 16.28 -3.30
CA PHE A 151 8.85 17.54 -3.92
C PHE A 151 8.18 18.45 -2.89
N GLU A 152 8.35 19.76 -3.06
CA GLU A 152 7.62 20.74 -2.24
C GLU A 152 6.14 20.75 -2.66
N TYR A 153 5.28 20.23 -1.80
CA TYR A 153 3.83 20.29 -2.00
C TYR A 153 3.27 21.57 -1.39
N SER A 154 2.85 22.52 -2.22
CA SER A 154 2.29 23.82 -1.79
C SER A 154 0.75 23.85 -1.81
N GLY A 155 0.08 22.70 -1.94
CA GLY A 155 -1.35 22.61 -2.20
C GLY A 155 -2.24 23.15 -1.07
N ARG A 156 -2.99 24.22 -1.36
CA ARG A 156 -4.26 24.56 -0.69
C ARG A 156 -5.29 23.50 -1.10
N TYR A 157 -5.98 22.89 -0.12
CA TYR A 157 -7.16 22.07 -0.39
C TYR A 157 -8.20 22.94 -1.13
N GLY A 158 -8.45 22.63 -2.40
CA GLY A 158 -9.67 23.07 -3.07
C GLY A 158 -10.84 22.32 -2.45
N ALA A 159 -11.67 23.03 -1.70
CA ALA A 159 -13.00 22.58 -1.28
C ALA A 159 -13.98 22.60 -2.47
#